data_AF-A0A9D4CFR0-F1
#
_entry.id   AF-A0A9D4CFR0-F1
#
_cell.length_a   1.000
_cell.length_b   1.000
_cell.length_c   1.000
_cell.angle_alpha   90.00
_cell.angle_beta   90.00
_cell.angle_gamma   90.00
#
_symmetry.space_group_name_H-M   'P 1'
#
loop_
_entity.id
_entity.type
_entity.pdbx_description
1 polymer ?
#
loop_
_entity_poly.entity_id
_entity_poly.type
_entity_poly.pdbx_seq_one_letter_code
_entity_poly.pdbx_strand_id
1 'polypeptide(L)' 'MEVPGSPIFIMKMAQAARHLEVQLLADAYGNAISLFGRDCSIQRRHQKIIEEAPTTIASSETFRRMEEVGRIN' A
#
# COMPACT_ATOMS: atom_id res chain seq x y z
N MET A 1 -13.07 12.87 -15.78
CA MET A 1 -12.72 13.02 -17.19
C MET A 1 -12.05 11.72 -17.61
N GLU A 2 -12.45 11.13 -18.72
CA GLU A 2 -11.74 9.98 -19.28
C GLU A 2 -10.34 10.40 -19.74
N VAL A 3 -9.42 9.46 -19.92
CA VAL A 3 -8.01 9.73 -20.29
C VAL A 3 -7.76 9.25 -21.73
N PRO A 4 -7.89 10.11 -22.76
CA PRO A 4 -7.68 9.72 -24.15
C PRO A 4 -6.25 9.23 -24.40
N GLY A 5 -6.10 8.16 -25.16
CA GLY A 5 -4.78 7.59 -25.51
C GLY A 5 -4.15 6.70 -24.44
N SER A 6 -4.73 6.59 -23.25
CA SER A 6 -4.29 5.62 -22.23
C SER A 6 -4.71 4.20 -22.63
N PRO A 7 -3.84 3.19 -22.50
CA PRO A 7 -4.25 1.80 -22.51
C PRO A 7 -5.33 1.54 -21.46
N ILE A 8 -6.23 0.60 -21.77
CA ILE A 8 -7.29 0.15 -20.87
C ILE A 8 -6.98 -1.26 -20.42
N PHE A 9 -7.15 -1.52 -19.13
CA PHE A 9 -7.08 -2.87 -18.58
C PHE A 9 -8.35 -3.17 -17.77
N ILE A 10 -8.68 -4.45 -17.67
CA ILE A 10 -9.79 -4.95 -16.86
C ILE A 10 -9.20 -5.73 -15.69
N MET A 11 -9.64 -5.43 -14.47
CA MET A 11 -9.23 -6.14 -13.27
C MET A 11 -10.42 -6.65 -12.47
N LYS A 12 -10.20 -7.69 -11.67
CA LYS A 12 -11.19 -8.19 -10.73
C LYS A 12 -11.46 -7.12 -9.66
N MET A 13 -12.73 -6.80 -9.42
CA MET A 13 -13.13 -5.86 -8.37
C MET A 13 -12.89 -6.46 -6.98
N ALA A 14 -12.06 -5.80 -6.17
CA ALA A 14 -11.89 -6.13 -4.76
C ALA A 14 -13.04 -5.53 -3.94
N GLN A 15 -13.77 -6.38 -3.22
CA GLN A 15 -14.88 -5.98 -2.36
C GLN A 15 -14.48 -6.14 -0.89
N ALA A 16 -14.91 -5.20 -0.04
CA ALA A 16 -14.69 -5.23 1.41
C ALA A 16 -13.21 -5.42 1.84
N ALA A 17 -12.27 -4.90 1.05
CA ALA A 17 -10.84 -5.00 1.33
C ALA A 17 -10.36 -3.89 2.29
N ARG A 18 -9.25 -4.16 2.99
CA ARG A 18 -8.47 -3.15 3.70
C ARG A 18 -7.48 -2.48 2.72
N HIS A 19 -7.22 -1.19 2.92
CA HIS A 19 -6.19 -0.46 2.19
C HIS A 19 -4.98 -0.26 3.11
N LEU A 20 -3.98 -1.11 2.93
CA LEU A 20 -2.75 -1.12 3.74
C LEU A 20 -1.58 -0.67 2.87
N GLU A 21 -0.71 0.17 3.44
CA GLU A 21 0.45 0.72 2.74
C GLU A 21 1.72 0.44 3.53
N VAL A 22 2.80 0.05 2.88
CA VAL A 22 4.14 0.00 3.48
C VAL A 22 4.89 1.27 3.08
N GLN A 23 5.50 1.96 4.05
CA GLN A 23 6.37 3.09 3.76
C GLN A 23 7.76 2.57 3.40
N LEU A 24 8.26 2.91 2.21
CA LEU A 24 9.62 2.58 1.79
C LEU A 24 10.51 3.82 1.83
N LEU A 25 11.79 3.60 2.14
CA LEU A 25 12.87 4.57 2.02
C LEU A 25 14.04 3.91 1.31
N ALA A 26 14.56 4.55 0.27
CA ALA A 26 15.67 4.03 -0.52
C ALA A 26 16.74 5.11 -0.74
N ASP A 27 17.98 4.67 -0.95
CA ASP A 27 19.10 5.52 -1.30
C ASP A 27 19.57 5.32 -2.75
N ALA A 28 20.55 6.11 -3.17
CA ALA A 28 21.14 6.04 -4.52
C ALA A 28 22.12 4.86 -4.70
N TYR A 29 22.43 4.13 -3.63
CA TYR A 29 23.37 3.01 -3.62
C TYR A 29 22.67 1.64 -3.73
N GLY A 30 21.34 1.65 -3.89
CA GLY A 30 20.53 0.45 -4.09
C GLY A 30 19.98 -0.17 -2.81
N ASN A 31 20.09 0.53 -1.67
CA ASN A 31 19.49 0.05 -0.42
C ASN A 31 18.05 0.52 -0.31
N ALA A 32 17.14 -0.36 0.12
CA ALA A 32 15.75 -0.02 0.41
C ALA A 32 15.27 -0.67 1.72
N ILE A 33 14.62 0.12 2.57
CA ILE A 33 14.07 -0.34 3.85
C ILE A 33 12.57 -0.05 3.95
N SER A 34 11.87 -0.84 4.77
CA SER A 34 10.52 -0.51 5.24
C SER A 34 10.56 0.32 6.53
N LEU A 35 9.66 1.30 6.62
CA LEU A 35 9.43 2.14 7.80
C LEU A 35 8.03 1.84 8.37
N PHE A 36 7.70 0.55 8.53
CA PHE A 36 6.37 0.06 8.89
C PHE A 36 5.33 0.39 7.83
N GLY A 37 4.05 0.45 8.24
CA GLY A 37 3.01 0.90 7.33
C GLY A 37 1.78 1.45 8.01
N ARG A 38 0.80 1.78 7.17
CA ARG A 38 -0.40 2.54 7.51
C ARG A 38 -1.65 1.76 7.16
N ASP A 39 -2.67 1.88 7.99
CA ASP A 39 -4.05 1.55 7.61
C ASP A 39 -4.76 2.83 7.14
N CYS A 40 -5.11 2.90 5.86
CA CYS A 40 -5.88 3.99 5.28
C CYS A 40 -7.21 3.49 4.70
N SER A 41 -7.76 2.42 5.29
CA SER A 41 -9.03 1.82 4.86
C SER A 41 -10.23 2.74 5.00
N ILE A 42 -10.16 3.75 5.88
CA ILE A 42 -11.24 4.71 6.08
C ILE A 42 -11.19 5.76 4.97
N GLN A 43 -11.95 5.48 3.92
CA GLN A 43 -12.04 6.32 2.74
C GLN A 43 -13.50 6.66 2.44
N ARG A 44 -13.75 7.86 1.93
CA ARG A 44 -15.07 8.26 1.44
C ARG A 44 -14.96 8.67 -0.01
N ARG A 45 -15.68 7.96 -0.89
CA ARG A 45 -15.66 8.19 -2.35
C ARG A 45 -14.23 8.21 -2.93
N HIS A 46 -13.39 7.25 -2.53
CA HIS A 46 -11.98 7.10 -2.92
C HIS A 46 -10.98 8.12 -2.34
N GLN A 47 -11.42 8.97 -1.42
CA GLN A 47 -10.51 9.90 -0.75
C GLN A 47 -10.16 9.35 0.64
N LYS A 48 -8.87 9.32 0.98
CA LYS A 48 -8.40 8.96 2.33
C LYS A 48 -8.89 10.02 3.33
N ILE A 49 -9.59 9.59 4.38
CA ILE A 49 -10.14 10.49 5.40
C ILE A 49 -9.40 10.34 6.72
N ILE A 50 -9.10 9.09 7.12
CA ILE A 50 -8.34 8.78 8.32
C ILE A 50 -7.23 7.80 7.93
N GLU A 51 -6.03 8.07 8.43
CA GLU A 51 -4.86 7.22 8.27
C GLU A 51 -4.25 6.97 9.65
N GLU A 52 -3.96 5.70 9.95
CA GLU A 52 -3.40 5.29 11.24
C GLU A 52 -2.11 4.50 11.02
N ALA A 53 -1.16 4.63 11.97
CA ALA A 53 0.11 3.91 11.96
C ALA A 53 0.48 3.47 13.40
N PRO A 54 1.09 2.28 13.57
CA PRO A 54 1.37 1.27 12.55
C PRO A 54 0.13 0.46 12.16
N THR A 55 0.20 -0.33 11.09
CA THR A 55 -0.86 -1.30 10.74
C THR A 55 -1.04 -2.36 11.84
N THR A 56 -2.27 -2.51 12.35
CA THR A 56 -2.60 -3.48 13.42
C THR A 56 -3.56 -4.58 12.99
N ILE A 57 -4.28 -4.40 11.88
CA ILE A 57 -5.35 -5.32 11.45
C ILE A 57 -4.85 -6.60 10.78
N ALA A 58 -3.66 -6.55 10.15
CA ALA A 58 -3.03 -7.71 9.54
C ALA A 58 -2.24 -8.51 10.59
N SER A 59 -2.18 -9.83 10.46
CA SER A 59 -1.29 -10.62 11.32
C SER A 59 0.17 -10.21 11.12
N SER A 60 0.98 -10.26 12.17
CA SER A 60 2.39 -9.86 12.10
C SER A 60 3.16 -10.63 11.01
N GLU A 61 2.81 -11.89 10.78
CA GLU A 61 3.40 -12.68 9.70
C GLU A 61 3.01 -12.14 8.32
N THR A 62 1.72 -11.89 8.08
CA THR A 62 1.25 -11.33 6.81
C THR A 62 1.88 -9.98 6.54
N PHE A 63 1.92 -9.11 7.55
CA PHE A 63 2.47 -7.77 7.40
C PHE A 63 3.99 -7.79 7.18
N ARG A 64 4.72 -8.69 7.86
CA ARG A 64 6.16 -8.88 7.61
C ARG A 64 6.43 -9.27 6.16
N ARG A 65 5.61 -10.15 5.57
CA ARG A 65 5.71 -10.51 4.14
C ARG A 65 5.46 -9.29 3.23
N MET A 66 4.58 -8.38 3.62
CA MET A 66 4.36 -7.13 2.88
C MET A 66 5.59 -6.22 2.93
N GLU A 67 6.25 -6.12 4.09
CA GLU A 67 7.45 -5.31 4.28
C GLU A 67 8.67 -5.86 3.52
N GLU A 68 8.84 -7.18 3.50
CA GLU A 68 9.97 -7.85 2.84
C GLU A 68 10.01 -7.61 1.34
N VAL A 69 8.85 -7.52 0.66
CA VAL A 69 8.78 -7.26 -0.79
C VAL A 69 9.41 -5.92 -1.18
N GLY A 70 9.37 -4.93 -0.28
CA GLY A 70 9.94 -3.61 -0.54
C GLY A 70 11.41 -3.45 -0.14
N ARG A 71 12.03 -4.48 0.47
CA ARG A 71 13.42 -4.47 0.90
C ARG A 71 14.33 -4.99 -0.21
N ILE A 72 15.37 -4.22 -0.53
CA ILE A 72 16.41 -4.58 -1.50
C ILE A 72 17.75 -4.29 -0.82
N ASN A 73 18.65 -5.27 -0.88
CA ASN A 73 19.90 -5.45 -0.12
C ASN A 73 19.74 -5.89 1.34
#